data_AF-A0A7V8SXE5-F1
#
_entry.id   AF-A0A7V8SXE5-F1
#
_cell.length_a   1.000
_cell.length_b   1.000
_cell.length_c   1.000
_cell.angle_alpha   90.00
_cell.angle_beta   90.00
_cell.angle_gamma   90.00
#
_symmetry.space_group_name_H-M   'P 1'
#
loop_
_entity.id
_entity.type
_entity.pdbx_description
1 polymer ?
#
loop_
_entity_poly.entity_id
_entity_poly.type
_entity_poly.pdbx_seq_one_letter_code
_entity_poly.pdbx_strand_id
1 'polypeptide(L)'
;MVKRPFAALLVVGLARQTAIGAPTETSVIQFRDVTQQAGIHFLHNNGAFGKKYLPETLGPGVAFIDYDNDGWPDIFLANGMDWPGHLRKHSTPKLYHNNHDGTFRDVTREAGLDMELY
;
A
#
# COMPACT_ATOMS: atom_id res chain seq x y z
N MET A 1 32.78 17.63 -46.87
CA MET A 1 31.40 17.17 -46.61
C MET A 1 30.95 17.83 -45.32
N VAL A 2 30.20 18.93 -45.46
CA VAL A 2 29.75 19.85 -44.41
C VAL A 2 28.28 19.52 -44.10
N LYS A 3 27.87 19.59 -42.83
CA LYS A 3 26.63 20.28 -42.41
C LYS A 3 26.60 20.48 -40.89
N ARG A 4 26.74 21.75 -40.52
CA ARG A 4 26.55 22.39 -39.22
C ARG A 4 25.05 22.52 -38.87
N PRO A 5 24.69 22.76 -37.59
CA PRO A 5 23.32 22.74 -37.10
C PRO A 5 22.48 23.92 -37.61
N PHE A 6 21.20 23.68 -37.91
CA PHE A 6 20.23 24.73 -38.19
C PHE A 6 19.68 25.31 -36.88
N ALA A 7 20.07 26.54 -36.58
CA ALA A 7 19.33 27.42 -35.68
C ALA A 7 18.14 28.00 -36.46
N ALA A 8 16.92 27.73 -36.01
CA ALA A 8 15.73 28.44 -36.47
C ALA A 8 15.52 29.63 -35.54
N LEU A 9 15.86 30.82 -36.02
CA LEU A 9 15.48 32.09 -35.41
C LEU A 9 14.02 32.37 -35.79
N LEU A 10 13.09 32.20 -34.86
CA LEU A 10 11.71 32.65 -35.03
C LEU A 10 11.53 33.95 -34.27
N VAL A 11 11.45 35.07 -34.98
CA VAL A 11 10.98 36.35 -34.45
C VAL A 11 9.46 36.37 -34.61
N VAL A 12 8.72 36.23 -33.51
CA VAL A 12 7.27 36.51 -33.48
C VAL A 12 7.05 37.76 -32.64
N GLY A 13 6.32 38.71 -33.22
CA GLY A 13 6.09 40.05 -32.69
C GLY A 13 5.43 40.08 -31.32
N LEU A 14 5.71 41.17 -30.61
CA LEU A 14 5.17 41.49 -29.31
C LEU A 14 3.67 41.86 -29.42
N ALA A 15 2.78 40.86 -29.45
CA ALA A 15 1.41 41.09 -29.05
C ALA A 15 1.38 41.07 -27.52
N ARG A 16 0.98 42.18 -26.90
CA ARG A 16 0.61 42.19 -25.47
C ARG A 16 -0.60 41.27 -25.32
N GLN A 17 -0.36 40.00 -25.06
CA GLN A 17 -1.38 39.11 -24.55
C GLN A 17 -1.66 39.58 -23.12
N THR A 18 -2.76 40.30 -22.93
CA THR A 18 -3.37 40.38 -21.61
C THR A 18 -3.75 38.95 -21.23
N ALA A 19 -2.90 38.27 -20.48
CA ALA A 19 -3.20 36.96 -19.95
C ALA A 19 -4.31 37.13 -18.91
N ILE A 20 -5.55 37.02 -19.38
CA ILE A 20 -6.72 36.78 -18.54
C ILE A 20 -6.51 35.38 -17.95
N GLY A 21 -6.32 35.34 -16.63
CA GLY A 21 -6.21 34.17 -15.75
C GLY A 21 -5.93 32.83 -16.43
N ALA A 22 -4.70 32.35 -16.37
CA ALA A 22 -4.43 30.94 -16.59
C ALA A 22 -5.38 30.13 -15.68
N PRO A 23 -6.12 29.15 -16.21
CA PRO A 23 -6.95 28.30 -15.37
C PRO A 23 -6.02 27.64 -14.34
N THR A 24 -6.37 27.77 -13.06
CA THR A 24 -5.72 26.99 -12.00
C THR A 24 -5.96 25.53 -12.33
N GLU A 25 -4.96 24.84 -12.91
CA GLU A 25 -5.05 23.41 -13.13
C GLU A 25 -5.26 22.76 -11.77
N THR A 26 -6.46 22.25 -11.57
CA THR A 26 -6.81 21.56 -10.34
C THR A 26 -6.12 20.20 -10.43
N SER A 27 -4.94 20.10 -9.82
CA SER A 27 -4.22 18.83 -9.71
C SER A 27 -5.12 17.82 -9.03
N VAL A 28 -5.65 16.87 -9.80
CA VAL A 28 -6.48 15.78 -9.28
C VAL A 28 -5.56 14.81 -8.54
N ILE A 29 -5.80 14.59 -7.25
CA ILE A 29 -5.08 13.59 -6.47
C ILE A 29 -5.37 12.21 -7.09
N GLN A 30 -4.32 11.48 -7.46
CA GLN A 30 -4.40 10.13 -7.99
C GLN A 30 -3.93 9.14 -6.92
N PHE A 31 -4.69 8.06 -6.74
CA PHE A 31 -4.30 6.94 -5.89
C PHE A 31 -3.87 5.76 -6.78
N ARG A 32 -2.81 5.06 -6.37
CA ARG A 32 -2.34 3.83 -7.02
C ARG A 32 -2.29 2.72 -5.98
N ASP A 33 -2.90 1.59 -6.31
CA ASP A 33 -2.70 0.36 -5.56
C ASP A 33 -1.30 -0.20 -5.85
N VAL A 34 -0.51 -0.35 -4.79
CA VAL A 34 0.85 -0.91 -4.82
C VAL A 34 0.96 -2.17 -3.97
N THR A 35 -0.13 -2.71 -3.42
CA THR A 35 -0.09 -3.82 -2.44
C THR A 35 0.65 -5.04 -2.99
N GLN A 36 0.36 -5.45 -4.23
CA GLN A 36 1.07 -6.56 -4.88
C GLN A 36 2.53 -6.21 -5.20
N GLN A 37 2.78 -4.97 -5.64
CA GLN A 37 4.13 -4.51 -6.00
C GLN A 37 5.04 -4.44 -4.77
N ALA A 38 4.48 -4.11 -3.61
CA ALA A 38 5.15 -4.06 -2.33
C ALA A 38 5.33 -5.45 -1.68
N GLY A 39 4.83 -6.54 -2.28
CA GLY A 39 4.95 -7.89 -1.72
C GLY A 39 3.99 -8.19 -0.54
N ILE A 40 2.95 -7.37 -0.34
CA ILE A 40 1.99 -7.56 0.75
C ILE A 40 0.88 -8.51 0.30
N HIS A 41 0.74 -9.63 0.98
CA HIS A 41 -0.26 -10.67 0.72
C HIS A 41 -1.12 -10.95 1.96
N PHE A 42 -2.11 -10.09 2.20
CA PHE A 42 -2.96 -10.18 3.37
C PHE A 42 -4.44 -10.18 2.99
N LEU A 43 -5.20 -11.09 3.60
CA LEU A 43 -6.65 -11.14 3.51
C LEU A 43 -7.23 -11.29 4.90
N HIS A 44 -7.97 -10.27 5.33
CA HIS A 44 -8.63 -10.28 6.64
C HIS A 44 -9.64 -11.44 6.72
N ASN A 45 -9.68 -12.08 7.87
CA ASN A 45 -10.72 -12.99 8.28
C ASN A 45 -11.54 -12.36 9.40
N ASN A 46 -12.76 -11.98 9.09
CA ASN A 46 -13.70 -11.49 10.08
C ASN A 46 -14.49 -12.62 10.78
N GLY A 47 -14.21 -13.90 10.48
CA GLY A 47 -14.86 -15.07 11.09
C GLY A 47 -16.33 -15.26 10.69
N ALA A 48 -16.84 -14.53 9.70
CA ALA A 48 -18.27 -14.50 9.39
C ALA A 48 -18.83 -15.85 8.90
N PHE A 49 -19.97 -16.29 9.45
CA PHE A 49 -20.64 -17.53 9.03
C PHE A 49 -22.17 -17.46 9.20
N GLY A 50 -22.93 -18.06 8.27
CA GLY A 50 -24.39 -18.04 8.31
C GLY A 50 -24.94 -16.60 8.37
N LYS A 51 -25.69 -16.29 9.43
CA LYS A 51 -26.22 -14.93 9.70
C LYS A 51 -25.34 -14.10 10.65
N LYS A 52 -24.14 -14.56 10.98
CA LYS A 52 -23.15 -13.85 11.82
C LYS A 52 -22.14 -13.17 10.91
N TYR A 53 -22.42 -11.94 10.50
CA TYR A 53 -21.62 -11.22 9.50
C TYR A 53 -20.40 -10.50 10.05
N LEU A 54 -20.45 -10.09 11.33
CA LEU A 54 -19.37 -9.38 12.02
C LEU A 54 -19.25 -9.94 13.45
N PRO A 55 -18.78 -11.19 13.60
CA PRO A 55 -18.66 -11.81 14.91
C PRO A 55 -17.51 -11.23 15.75
N GLU A 56 -16.54 -10.54 15.13
CA GLU A 56 -15.45 -9.85 15.82
C GLU A 56 -15.97 -8.63 16.60
N THR A 57 -15.72 -8.57 17.92
CA THR A 57 -16.06 -7.40 18.75
C THR A 57 -15.10 -6.23 18.50
N LEU A 58 -13.84 -6.54 18.20
CA LEU A 58 -12.81 -5.61 17.78
C LEU A 58 -12.42 -5.97 16.34
N GLY A 59 -12.50 -5.00 15.43
CA GLY A 59 -12.14 -5.19 14.03
C GLY A 59 -10.64 -5.39 13.80
N PRO A 60 -10.21 -5.55 12.55
CA PRO A 60 -8.79 -5.65 12.21
C PRO A 60 -8.02 -4.40 12.60
N GLY A 61 -6.70 -4.53 12.65
CA GLY A 61 -5.80 -3.42 12.96
C GLY A 61 -4.47 -3.56 12.26
N VAL A 62 -3.78 -2.43 12.13
CA VAL A 62 -2.42 -2.34 11.63
C VAL A 62 -1.57 -1.62 12.68
N ALA A 63 -0.33 -2.08 12.85
CA ALA A 63 0.69 -1.36 13.59
C ALA A 63 1.95 -1.23 12.74
N PHE A 64 2.56 -0.05 12.78
CA PHE A 64 3.91 0.17 12.27
C PHE A 64 4.87 0.08 13.45
N ILE A 65 5.78 -0.88 13.40
CA ILE A 65 6.72 -1.20 14.48
C ILE A 65 8.08 -1.49 13.87
N ASP A 66 9.15 -1.32 14.63
CA ASP A 66 10.49 -1.77 14.24
C ASP A 66 10.74 -3.10 14.99
N TYR A 67 10.44 -4.24 14.37
CA TYR A 67 10.41 -5.53 15.10
C TYR A 67 11.80 -6.14 15.28
N ASP A 68 12.74 -5.84 14.39
CA ASP A 68 14.12 -6.35 14.43
C ASP A 68 15.16 -5.28 14.79
N ASN A 69 14.70 -4.06 15.11
CA ASN A 69 15.51 -2.96 15.61
C ASN A 69 16.55 -2.49 14.58
N ASP A 70 16.15 -2.47 13.30
CA ASP A 70 16.97 -2.00 12.17
C ASP A 70 16.76 -0.50 11.86
N GLY A 71 15.83 0.16 12.57
CA GLY A 71 15.51 1.57 12.43
C GLY A 71 14.45 1.87 11.36
N TRP A 72 13.86 0.86 10.72
CA TRP A 72 12.80 1.01 9.72
C TRP A 72 11.47 0.47 10.21
N PRO A 73 10.34 1.10 9.83
CA PRO A 73 9.04 0.60 10.20
C PRO A 73 8.65 -0.61 9.35
N ASP A 74 8.42 -1.71 10.03
CA ASP A 74 7.76 -2.93 9.58
C ASP A 74 6.23 -2.81 9.76
N ILE A 75 5.50 -3.81 9.26
CA ILE A 75 4.03 -3.80 9.30
C ILE A 75 3.52 -5.05 10.00
N PHE A 76 2.79 -4.86 11.10
CA PHE A 76 1.97 -5.91 11.72
C PHE A 76 0.49 -5.72 11.35
N LEU A 77 -0.16 -6.78 10.89
CA LEU A 77 -1.58 -6.83 10.56
C LEU A 77 -2.27 -7.86 11.46
N ALA A 78 -3.17 -7.39 12.31
CA ALA A 78 -4.03 -8.24 13.10
C ALA A 78 -5.05 -8.94 12.21
N ASN A 79 -5.35 -10.20 12.52
CA ASN A 79 -6.29 -11.01 11.76
C ASN A 79 -7.15 -11.84 12.71
N GLY A 80 -8.37 -12.15 12.31
CA GLY A 80 -9.22 -13.08 13.03
C GLY A 80 -9.04 -14.51 12.57
N MET A 81 -9.88 -15.38 13.11
CA MET A 81 -9.96 -16.80 12.73
C MET A 81 -11.43 -17.23 12.51
N ASP A 82 -11.60 -18.38 11.87
CA ASP A 82 -12.91 -19.00 11.78
C ASP A 82 -13.33 -19.59 13.15
N TRP A 83 -14.63 -19.65 13.40
CA TRP A 83 -15.15 -20.16 14.67
C TRP A 83 -14.92 -21.67 14.80
N PRO A 84 -14.70 -22.19 16.03
CA PRO A 84 -14.70 -23.61 16.28
C PRO A 84 -15.96 -24.29 15.72
N GLY A 85 -15.78 -25.37 14.95
CA GLY A 85 -16.88 -26.07 14.27
C GLY A 85 -17.31 -25.46 12.92
N HIS A 86 -16.73 -24.34 12.50
CA HIS A 86 -16.98 -23.67 11.22
C HIS A 86 -15.69 -23.28 10.48
N LEU A 87 -14.64 -24.09 10.63
CA LEU A 87 -13.34 -23.87 10.01
C LEU A 87 -13.44 -24.00 8.49
N ARG A 88 -13.07 -22.94 7.76
CA ARG A 88 -13.00 -22.89 6.29
C ARG A 88 -11.60 -22.53 5.82
N LYS A 89 -10.92 -21.64 6.55
CA LYS A 89 -9.56 -21.24 6.27
C LYS A 89 -8.75 -21.10 7.55
N HIS A 90 -7.49 -21.47 7.46
CA HIS A 90 -6.50 -21.09 8.46
C HIS A 90 -6.10 -19.64 8.21
N SER A 91 -6.24 -18.77 9.22
CA SER A 91 -5.86 -17.36 9.10
C SER A 91 -5.12 -16.89 10.34
N THR A 92 -3.94 -16.33 10.12
CA THR A 92 -3.04 -15.83 11.15
C THR A 92 -2.91 -14.31 11.01
N PRO A 93 -2.45 -13.60 12.06
CA PRO A 93 -1.87 -12.29 11.84
C PRO A 93 -0.71 -12.37 10.83
N LYS A 94 -0.30 -11.21 10.31
CA LYS A 94 0.88 -11.10 9.46
C LYS A 94 1.88 -10.11 10.02
N LEU A 95 3.15 -10.46 9.95
CA LEU A 95 4.26 -9.54 10.18
C LEU A 95 5.10 -9.45 8.90
N TYR A 96 5.34 -8.22 8.46
CA TYR A 96 6.05 -7.90 7.24
C TYR A 96 7.29 -7.08 7.57
N HIS A 97 8.47 -7.64 7.31
CA HIS A 97 9.73 -6.91 7.39
C HIS A 97 9.88 -5.97 6.21
N ASN A 98 10.30 -4.74 6.46
CA ASN A 98 10.58 -3.74 5.43
C ASN A 98 11.96 -4.00 4.80
N ASN A 99 12.02 -4.28 3.49
CA ASN A 99 13.28 -4.55 2.80
C ASN A 99 14.08 -3.28 2.44
N HIS A 100 13.61 -2.10 2.87
CA HIS A 100 14.20 -0.76 2.65
C HIS A 100 14.21 -0.30 1.18
N ASP A 101 13.44 -0.95 0.31
CA ASP A 101 13.34 -0.64 -1.11
C ASP A 101 11.90 -0.41 -1.59
N GLY A 102 10.97 -0.23 -0.63
CA GLY A 102 9.53 -0.10 -0.89
C GLY A 102 8.81 -1.44 -1.01
N THR A 103 9.51 -2.56 -0.79
CA THR A 103 8.91 -3.90 -0.70
C THR A 103 8.99 -4.44 0.73
N PHE A 104 8.18 -5.46 0.98
CA PHE A 104 8.07 -6.13 2.26
C PHE A 104 8.20 -7.64 2.11
N ARG A 105 8.79 -8.29 3.11
CA ARG A 105 8.87 -9.74 3.22
C ARG A 105 7.99 -10.24 4.36
N ASP A 106 7.16 -11.24 4.10
CA ASP A 106 6.43 -11.95 5.15
C ASP A 106 7.44 -12.71 6.04
N VAL A 107 7.49 -12.33 7.32
CA VAL A 107 8.33 -12.95 8.36
C VAL A 107 7.47 -13.54 9.49
N THR A 108 6.18 -13.76 9.23
CA THR A 108 5.19 -14.21 10.23
C THR A 108 5.64 -15.48 10.93
N ARG A 109 6.18 -16.45 10.19
CA ARG A 109 6.63 -17.72 10.76
C ARG A 109 7.93 -17.56 11.53
N GLU A 110 8.89 -16.82 10.99
CA GLU A 110 10.17 -16.53 11.62
C GLU A 110 9.96 -15.81 12.97
N ALA A 111 8.94 -14.96 13.07
CA ALA A 111 8.55 -14.27 14.29
C ALA A 111 7.69 -15.11 15.25
N GLY A 112 7.34 -16.35 14.90
CA GLY A 112 6.51 -17.22 15.74
C GLY A 112 5.02 -16.84 15.79
N LEU A 113 4.53 -16.09 14.80
CA LEU A 113 3.15 -15.60 14.71
C LEU A 113 2.26 -16.41 13.77
N ASP A 114 2.74 -17.56 13.26
CA ASP A 114 2.00 -18.50 12.40
C ASP A 114 1.00 -19.32 13.25
N MET A 115 0.11 -18.62 13.94
CA MET A 115 -0.91 -19.19 14.82
C MET A 115 -2.21 -18.38 14.76
N GLU A 116 -3.34 -19.05 14.93
CA GLU A 116 -4.65 -18.41 15.00
C GLU A 116 -4.82 -17.66 16.34
N LEU A 117 -5.39 -16.46 16.25
CA LEU A 117 -5.70 -15.62 17.40
C LEU A 117 -7.22 -15.32 17.40
N TYR A 118 -7.82 -15.31 18.59
CA TYR A 118 -9.22 -14.95 18.84
C TYR A 118 -9.30 -13.91 19.94
#